data_AF-A0A1X2A871-F1
#
_entry.id   AF-A0A1X2A871-F1
#
_cell.length_a   1.000
_cell.length_b   1.000
_cell.length_c   1.000
_cell.angle_alpha   90.00
_cell.angle_beta   90.00
_cell.angle_gamma   90.00
#
_symmetry.space_group_name_H-M   'P 1'
#
loop_
_entity.id
_entity.type
_entity.pdbx_description
1 polymer ?
#
loop_
_entity_poly.entity_id
_entity_poly.type
_entity_poly.pdbx_seq_one_letter_code
_entity_poly.pdbx_strand_id
1 'polypeptide(L)'
;MVFVTAQPESLAAAASRLQTIGSALAAQNAATATPMTGVVPAAADEVSLVTAARFASHAQTFQTLSAQAAAMHEVFVATLQTSAGSYAATEAANAAATG
;
A
#
# COMPACT_ATOMS: atom_id res chain seq x y z
N MET A 1 -11.78 2.15 38.63
CA MET A 1 -10.63 1.77 37.77
C MET A 1 -11.06 1.91 36.31
N VAL A 2 -10.18 2.41 35.46
CA VAL A 2 -10.41 2.46 34.00
C VAL A 2 -9.70 1.24 33.42
N PHE A 3 -10.44 0.37 32.75
CA PHE A 3 -9.88 -0.76 32.02
C PHE A 3 -9.69 -0.34 30.57
N VAL A 4 -8.52 -0.64 30.01
CA VAL A 4 -8.23 -0.48 28.59
C VAL A 4 -8.27 -1.88 28.00
N THR A 5 -9.11 -2.09 26.99
CA THR A 5 -9.21 -3.35 26.27
C THR A 5 -8.73 -3.13 24.84
N ALA A 6 -7.77 -3.92 24.39
CA ALA A 6 -7.36 -3.91 22.99
C ALA A 6 -8.34 -4.70 22.12
N GLN A 7 -8.45 -4.36 20.84
CA GLN A 7 -9.19 -5.15 19.83
C GLN A 7 -8.23 -5.78 18.81
N PRO A 8 -7.43 -6.78 19.22
CA PRO A 8 -6.39 -7.36 18.37
C PRO A 8 -6.95 -8.02 17.10
N GLU A 9 -8.12 -8.65 17.18
CA GLU A 9 -8.78 -9.29 16.02
C GLU A 9 -9.17 -8.26 14.95
N SER A 10 -9.70 -7.11 15.36
CA SER A 10 -10.01 -6.00 14.45
C SER A 10 -8.76 -5.46 13.75
N LEU A 11 -7.64 -5.35 14.48
CA LEU A 11 -6.35 -4.93 13.90
C LEU A 11 -5.81 -5.95 12.90
N ALA A 12 -5.88 -7.25 13.23
CA ALA A 12 -5.48 -8.32 12.32
C ALA A 12 -6.33 -8.35 11.05
N ALA A 13 -7.65 -8.20 11.18
CA ALA A 13 -8.58 -8.11 10.06
C ALA A 13 -8.29 -6.88 9.17
N ALA A 14 -8.03 -5.73 9.78
CA ALA A 14 -7.63 -4.52 9.05
C ALA A 14 -6.32 -4.73 8.27
N ALA A 15 -5.31 -5.33 8.90
CA ALA A 15 -4.04 -5.60 8.24
C ALA A 15 -4.18 -6.58 7.06
N SER A 16 -5.00 -7.62 7.20
CA SER A 16 -5.32 -8.54 6.10
C SER A 16 -6.00 -7.83 4.92
N ARG A 17 -6.99 -6.97 5.20
CA ARG A 17 -7.67 -6.17 4.17
C ARG A 17 -6.70 -5.23 3.46
N LEU A 18 -5.82 -4.56 4.21
CA LEU A 18 -4.81 -3.67 3.65
C LEU A 18 -3.77 -4.41 2.81
N GLN A 19 -3.41 -5.64 3.18
CA GLN A 19 -2.56 -6.49 2.36
C GLN A 19 -3.22 -6.77 0.99
N THR A 20 -4.50 -7.14 0.98
CA THR A 20 -5.25 -7.37 -0.26
C THR A 20 -5.30 -6.11 -1.12
N ILE A 21 -5.59 -4.95 -0.53
CA ILE A 21 -5.61 -3.66 -1.24
C ILE A 21 -4.23 -3.35 -1.82
N GLY A 22 -3.16 -3.51 -1.03
CA GLY A 22 -1.78 -3.27 -1.48
C GLY A 22 -1.40 -4.16 -2.66
N SER A 23 -1.76 -5.45 -2.61
CA SER A 23 -1.51 -6.38 -3.72
C SER A 23 -2.26 -6.02 -5.00
N ALA A 24 -3.53 -5.61 -4.88
CA ALA A 24 -4.33 -5.18 -6.02
C ALA A 24 -3.77 -3.90 -6.65
N LEU A 25 -3.33 -2.95 -5.81
CA LEU A 25 -2.70 -1.71 -6.28
C LEU A 25 -1.36 -1.98 -6.98
N ALA A 26 -0.52 -2.86 -6.44
CA ALA A 26 0.74 -3.25 -7.07
C ALA A 26 0.51 -3.90 -8.44
N ALA A 27 -0.47 -4.81 -8.54
CA ALA A 27 -0.85 -5.44 -9.80
C ALA A 27 -1.34 -4.42 -10.83
N GLN A 28 -2.18 -3.46 -10.41
CA GLN A 28 -2.69 -2.41 -11.27
C GLN A 28 -1.56 -1.49 -11.78
N ASN A 29 -0.66 -1.07 -10.90
CA ASN A 29 0.49 -0.21 -11.27
C ASN A 29 1.42 -0.91 -12.26
N ALA A 30 1.65 -2.21 -12.10
CA ALA A 30 2.42 -3.01 -13.04
C ALA A 30 1.71 -3.13 -14.41
N ALA A 31 0.38 -3.38 -14.40
CA ALA A 31 -0.40 -3.51 -15.62
C ALA A 31 -0.45 -2.21 -16.45
N THR A 32 -0.40 -1.04 -15.80
CA THR A 32 -0.47 0.27 -16.49
C THR A 32 0.90 0.88 -16.78
N ALA A 33 2.00 0.29 -16.30
CA ALA A 33 3.34 0.84 -16.48
C ALA A 33 3.71 1.07 -17.95
N THR A 34 3.52 0.04 -18.79
CA THR A 34 3.80 0.13 -20.23
C THR A 34 2.90 1.13 -20.95
N PRO A 35 1.56 1.08 -20.86
CA PRO A 35 0.72 2.03 -21.59
C PRO A 35 0.89 3.49 -21.11
N MET A 36 1.22 3.73 -19.84
CA MET A 36 1.47 5.08 -19.34
C MET A 36 2.82 5.66 -19.81
N THR A 37 3.83 4.81 -20.03
CA THR A 37 5.16 5.25 -20.50
C THR A 37 5.30 5.23 -22.02
N GLY A 38 4.47 4.47 -22.72
CA GLY A 38 4.44 4.34 -24.18
C GLY A 38 3.45 5.27 -24.88
N VAL A 39 3.32 6.53 -24.42
CA VAL A 39 2.39 7.49 -25.03
C VAL A 39 2.84 7.87 -26.43
N VAL A 40 1.97 7.63 -27.42
CA VAL A 40 2.23 7.96 -28.82
C VAL A 40 1.80 9.42 -29.08
N PRO A 41 2.62 10.23 -29.78
CA PRO A 41 2.24 11.56 -30.22
C PRO A 41 0.95 11.55 -31.07
N ALA A 42 0.07 12.53 -30.84
CA ALA A 42 -1.18 12.64 -31.59
C ALA A 42 -0.95 12.98 -33.08
N ALA A 43 0.11 13.74 -33.37
CA ALA A 43 0.58 14.08 -34.71
C ALA A 43 2.11 14.28 -34.70
N ALA A 44 2.69 14.53 -35.88
CA ALA A 44 4.14 14.67 -36.06
C ALA A 44 4.69 16.07 -35.72
N ASP A 45 3.83 17.00 -35.33
CA ASP A 45 4.24 18.35 -34.93
C ASP A 45 4.97 18.35 -33.58
N GLU A 46 5.78 19.38 -33.35
CA GLU A 46 6.62 19.51 -32.16
C GLU A 46 5.79 19.55 -30.86
N VAL A 47 4.59 20.13 -30.90
CA VAL A 47 3.72 20.24 -29.71
C VAL A 47 3.22 18.85 -29.31
N SER A 48 2.77 18.05 -30.28
CA SER A 48 2.36 16.66 -30.06
C SER A 48 3.49 15.78 -29.52
N LEU A 49 4.69 15.90 -30.10
CA LEU A 49 5.88 15.15 -29.69
C LEU A 49 6.29 15.49 -28.25
N VAL A 50 6.40 16.77 -27.92
CA VAL A 50 6.76 17.23 -26.57
C VAL A 50 5.69 16.85 -25.55
N THR A 51 4.41 16.92 -25.92
CA THR A 51 3.32 16.54 -25.03
C THR A 51 3.38 15.05 -24.68
N ALA A 52 3.55 14.17 -25.67
CA ALA A 52 3.72 12.74 -25.43
C ALA A 52 4.93 12.42 -24.56
N ALA A 53 6.08 13.07 -24.83
CA ALA A 53 7.29 12.91 -24.03
C ALA A 53 7.10 13.35 -22.56
N ARG A 54 6.35 14.43 -22.32
CA ARG A 54 6.01 14.90 -20.97
C ARG A 54 5.15 13.89 -20.21
N PHE A 55 4.13 13.31 -20.85
CA PHE A 55 3.33 12.27 -20.21
C PHE A 55 4.16 11.03 -19.88
N ALA A 56 5.03 10.59 -20.78
CA ALA A 56 5.92 9.46 -20.52
C ALA A 56 6.87 9.72 -19.34
N SER A 57 7.46 10.92 -19.27
CA SER A 57 8.32 11.33 -18.15
C SER A 57 7.55 11.42 -16.82
N HIS A 58 6.33 11.95 -16.86
CA HIS A 58 5.46 11.97 -15.68
C HIS A 58 5.12 10.55 -15.21
N ALA A 59 4.81 9.64 -16.13
CA ALA A 59 4.54 8.24 -15.82
C ALA A 59 5.74 7.54 -15.17
N GLN A 60 6.98 7.79 -15.64
CA GLN A 60 8.19 7.25 -15.02
C GLN A 60 8.36 7.73 -13.57
N THR A 61 8.10 9.01 -13.32
CA THR A 61 8.10 9.59 -11.97
C THR A 61 7.01 8.94 -11.10
N PHE A 62 5.80 8.80 -11.64
CA PHE A 62 4.69 8.14 -10.96
C PHE A 62 5.02 6.69 -10.57
N GLN A 63 5.66 5.92 -11.46
CA GLN A 63 6.05 4.53 -11.16
C GLN A 63 7.09 4.46 -10.04
N THR A 64 8.07 5.37 -10.05
CA THR A 64 9.09 5.47 -8.98
C THR A 64 8.45 5.79 -7.63
N LEU A 65 7.55 6.77 -7.59
CA LEU A 65 6.84 7.15 -6.38
C LEU A 65 5.91 6.02 -5.89
N SER A 66 5.22 5.34 -6.82
CA SER A 66 4.32 4.23 -6.50
C SER A 66 5.07 3.05 -5.87
N ALA A 67 6.28 2.75 -6.35
CA ALA A 67 7.14 1.74 -5.75
C ALA A 67 7.56 2.11 -4.32
N GLN A 68 7.93 3.37 -4.09
CA GLN A 68 8.25 3.86 -2.74
C GLN A 68 7.03 3.77 -1.80
N ALA A 69 5.85 4.17 -2.28
CA ALA A 69 4.61 4.08 -1.52
C ALA A 69 4.24 2.62 -1.19
N ALA A 70 4.44 1.69 -2.13
CA ALA A 70 4.20 0.26 -1.90
C ALA A 70 5.10 -0.28 -0.77
N ALA A 71 6.39 0.06 -0.77
CA ALA A 71 7.31 -0.36 0.30
C ALA A 71 6.90 0.21 1.68
N MET A 72 6.48 1.47 1.74
CA MET A 72 5.97 2.07 2.98
C MET A 72 4.68 1.37 3.47
N HIS A 73 3.78 1.06 2.54
CA HIS A 73 2.54 0.34 2.83
C HIS A 73 2.81 -1.07 3.39
N GLU A 74 3.77 -1.81 2.82
CA GLU A 74 4.17 -3.14 3.31
C GLU A 74 4.68 -3.07 4.75
N VAL A 75 5.56 -2.12 5.05
CA VAL A 75 6.07 -1.91 6.43
C VAL A 75 4.94 -1.56 7.39
N PHE A 76 4.00 -0.71 6.97
CA PHE A 76 2.83 -0.36 7.77
C PHE A 76 1.94 -1.57 8.07
N VAL A 77 1.63 -2.39 7.06
CA VAL A 77 0.81 -3.60 7.23
C VAL A 77 1.52 -4.62 8.13
N ALA A 78 2.82 -4.85 7.94
CA ALA A 78 3.60 -5.76 8.77
C ALA A 78 3.66 -5.30 10.24
N THR A 79 3.80 -3.99 10.46
CA THR A 79 3.76 -3.41 11.80
C THR A 79 2.39 -3.63 12.45
N LEU A 80 1.31 -3.39 11.70
CA LEU A 80 -0.05 -3.57 12.20
C LEU A 80 -0.34 -5.04 12.59
N GLN A 81 0.12 -6.00 11.79
CA GLN A 81 0.02 -7.44 12.12
C GLN A 81 0.80 -7.78 13.39
N THR A 82 2.02 -7.25 13.51
CA THR A 82 2.86 -7.47 14.69
C THR A 82 2.19 -6.90 15.95
N SER A 83 1.67 -5.66 15.89
CA SER A 83 0.95 -5.05 17.01
C SER A 83 -0.30 -5.82 17.39
N ALA A 84 -1.08 -6.34 16.41
CA ALA A 84 -2.24 -7.18 16.69
C ALA A 84 -1.86 -8.44 17.48
N GLY A 85 -0.77 -9.12 17.10
CA GLY A 85 -0.24 -10.27 17.82
C GLY A 85 0.22 -9.93 19.24
N SER A 86 0.93 -8.83 19.42
CA SER A 86 1.38 -8.37 20.74
C SER A 86 0.22 -8.05 21.69
N TYR A 87 -0.83 -7.38 21.19
CA TYR A 87 -2.03 -7.13 21.98
C TYR A 87 -2.78 -8.42 22.32
N ALA A 88 -2.95 -9.35 21.37
CA ALA A 88 -3.59 -10.64 21.63
C ALA A 88 -2.87 -11.44 22.72
N ALA A 89 -1.53 -11.49 22.66
CA ALA A 89 -0.72 -12.17 23.68
C ALA A 89 -0.87 -11.53 25.06
N THR A 90 -0.94 -10.20 25.11
CA THR A 90 -1.12 -9.45 26.37
C THR A 90 -2.50 -9.71 26.98
N GLU A 91 -3.58 -9.68 26.18
CA GLU A 91 -4.93 -9.98 26.65
C GLU A 91 -5.04 -11.41 27.17
N ALA A 92 -4.42 -12.39 26.49
CA ALA A 92 -4.39 -13.78 26.95
C ALA A 92 -3.64 -13.96 28.28
N ALA A 93 -2.50 -13.27 28.45
CA ALA A 93 -1.75 -13.29 29.70
C ALA A 93 -2.53 -12.66 30.86
N ASN A 94 -3.22 -11.54 30.63
CA ASN A 94 -4.04 -10.89 31.63
C ASN A 94 -5.23 -11.77 32.05
N ALA A 95 -5.89 -12.43 31.09
CA ALA A 95 -6.97 -13.37 31.38
C ALA A 95 -6.49 -14.57 32.21
N ALA A 96 -5.30 -15.12 31.90
CA ALA A 96 -4.72 -16.24 32.65
C ALA A 96 -4.26 -15.85 34.07
N ALA A 97 -3.91 -14.59 34.32
CA ALA A 97 -3.49 -14.11 35.64
C ALA A 97 -4.66 -13.73 36.56
N THR A 98 -5.86 -13.56 36.00
CA THR A 98 -7.08 -13.16 36.73
C THR A 98 -8.13 -14.27 36.87
N GLY A 99 -7.97 -15.38 36.14
CA GLY A 99 -8.71 -16.63 36.33
C GLY A 99 -8.01 -17.57 37.30
#